data_AF-A0A1J5KV49-F1
#
_entry.id   AF-A0A1J5KV49-F1
#
_cell.length_a   1.000
_cell.length_b   1.000
_cell.length_c   1.000
_cell.angle_alpha   90.00
_cell.angle_beta   90.00
_cell.angle_gamma   90.00
#
_symmetry.space_group_name_H-M   'P 1'
#
loop_
_entity.id
_entity.type
_entity.pdbx_description
1 polymer ?
#
loop_
_entity_poly.entity_id
_entity_poly.type
_entity_poly.pdbx_seq_one_letter_code
_entity_poly.pdbx_strand_id
1 'polypeptide(L)'
;MNKFIKICAISLTAIGVLILLVFLKKTSLDGYSIFSRTDYSVTGQFGDFVGGVVGTFFALSGTLLIFLSFIQQSNENKRISFESSFFEMIRLHRENISELRYNKYKSGKTEEYHNRQVISLIFKEFIECYRDVKKFSNSRNIDDYILPKYKRHLEKIINKINPEIDLIEMVIIDISWSITFYGLSVDGESVIRKAFLKKYNQHYYSRLLFYIKLKPKKTNVRRHNNWILLRGLPLNELHPLIEELYNNRKNPRDTIGLSGRAISLKVYLTYEKYYGGHQFRLGHYFRHLFQSFTFVNTNRDLNPEQKYFYAKLLRAQLSTYEQSLLFVNSISTLGMKWELNPEKKASLITAYNLIKNLPGEHIYGIKYKKYYPNVDYEFDEQLKF
;
A
#
# COMPACT_ATOMS: atom_id res chain seq x y z
N MET A 1 19.98 -17.70 25.37
CA MET A 1 21.37 -17.93 24.92
C MET A 1 22.33 -16.83 25.40
N ASN A 2 22.15 -15.56 25.02
CA ASN A 2 23.09 -14.48 25.39
C ASN A 2 23.26 -14.31 26.92
N LYS A 3 22.18 -14.40 27.70
CA LYS A 3 22.22 -14.32 29.17
C LYS A 3 23.04 -15.46 29.79
N PHE A 4 22.96 -16.67 29.24
CA PHE A 4 23.71 -17.83 29.71
C PHE A 4 25.21 -17.67 29.45
N ILE A 5 25.61 -17.33 28.22
CA ILE A 5 27.02 -17.12 27.87
C ILE A 5 27.62 -16.00 28.73
N LYS A 6 26.85 -14.93 29.00
CA LYS A 6 27.29 -13.84 29.88
C LYS A 6 27.55 -14.32 31.31
N ILE A 7 26.64 -15.15 31.86
CA ILE A 7 26.81 -15.75 33.19
C ILE A 7 28.02 -16.69 33.21
N CYS A 8 28.23 -17.50 32.18
CA CYS A 8 29.41 -18.37 32.07
C CYS A 8 30.72 -17.59 32.06
N ALA A 9 30.82 -16.51 31.26
CA ALA A 9 32.00 -15.66 31.22
C ALA A 9 32.29 -15.02 32.59
N ILE A 10 31.26 -14.47 33.25
CA ILE A 10 31.41 -13.90 34.60
C ILE A 10 31.87 -14.96 35.60
N SER A 11 31.32 -16.18 35.53
CA SER A 11 31.69 -17.28 36.41
C SER A 11 33.15 -17.73 36.21
N LEU A 12 33.59 -17.86 34.96
CA LEU A 12 34.98 -18.19 34.63
C LEU A 12 35.96 -17.12 35.13
N THR A 13 35.56 -15.85 35.03
CA THR A 13 36.34 -14.73 35.56
C THR A 13 36.46 -14.82 37.09
N ALA A 14 35.36 -15.09 37.78
CA ALA A 14 35.36 -15.24 39.24
C ALA A 14 36.19 -16.45 39.69
N ILE A 15 36.13 -17.57 38.97
CA ILE A 15 36.98 -18.75 39.23
C ILE A 15 38.46 -18.41 39.03
N GLY A 16 38.82 -17.73 37.93
CA GLY A 16 40.20 -17.28 37.69
C GLY A 16 40.73 -16.39 38.81
N VAL A 17 39.92 -15.42 39.28
CA VAL A 17 40.27 -14.56 40.42
C VAL A 17 40.41 -15.35 41.71
N LEU A 18 39.51 -16.30 41.99
CA LEU A 18 39.57 -17.14 43.18
C LEU A 18 40.85 -17.98 43.20
N ILE A 19 41.19 -18.63 42.08
CA ILE A 19 42.42 -19.42 41.94
C ILE A 19 43.65 -18.53 42.18
N LEU A 20 43.66 -17.32 41.62
CA LEU A 20 44.74 -16.36 41.83
C LEU A 20 44.88 -15.96 43.30
N LEU A 21 43.78 -15.64 43.98
CA LEU A 21 43.80 -15.26 45.40
C LEU A 21 44.25 -16.41 46.31
N VAL A 22 43.77 -17.63 46.06
CA VAL A 22 44.18 -18.84 46.80
C VAL A 22 45.67 -19.10 46.61
N PHE A 23 46.15 -18.98 45.37
CA PHE A 23 47.56 -19.14 45.04
C PHE A 23 48.42 -18.10 45.76
N LEU A 24 48.11 -16.80 45.62
CA LEU A 24 48.82 -15.71 46.30
C LEU A 24 48.86 -15.88 47.83
N LYS A 25 47.76 -16.34 48.43
CA LYS A 25 47.71 -16.63 49.87
C LYS A 25 48.64 -17.77 50.26
N LYS A 26 48.65 -18.87 49.49
CA LYS A 26 49.54 -20.00 49.73
C LYS A 26 51.01 -19.59 49.61
N THR A 27 51.35 -18.85 48.55
CA THR A 27 52.68 -18.29 48.32
C THR A 27 53.18 -17.44 49.48
N SER A 28 52.30 -16.61 50.04
CA SER A 28 52.62 -15.77 51.20
C SER A 28 52.86 -16.59 52.46
N LEU A 29 52.15 -17.72 52.65
CA LEU A 29 52.37 -18.64 53.77
C LEU A 29 53.69 -19.41 53.62
N ASP A 30 54.08 -19.71 52.37
CA ASP A 30 55.35 -20.36 52.04
C ASP A 30 56.56 -19.40 52.15
N GLY A 31 56.36 -18.15 52.60
CA GLY A 31 57.42 -17.20 52.94
C GLY A 31 57.86 -16.27 51.81
N TYR A 32 57.19 -16.31 50.66
CA TYR A 32 57.51 -15.45 49.52
C TYR A 32 56.78 -14.10 49.62
N SER A 33 57.54 -13.01 49.58
CA SER A 33 57.00 -11.64 49.54
C SER A 33 57.24 -11.00 48.16
N ILE A 34 56.17 -10.49 47.56
CA ILE A 34 56.20 -9.83 46.25
C ILE A 34 56.90 -8.46 46.31
N PHE A 35 57.03 -7.86 47.51
CA PHE A 35 57.61 -6.53 47.71
C PHE A 35 59.09 -6.52 48.17
N SER A 36 59.71 -7.70 48.33
CA SER A 36 61.14 -7.84 48.66
C SER A 36 62.03 -8.07 47.43
N ARG A 37 63.36 -8.21 47.60
CA ARG A 37 64.31 -8.50 46.50
C ARG A 37 63.81 -9.66 45.62
N THR A 38 63.64 -9.40 44.33
CA THR A 38 63.08 -10.34 43.36
C THR A 38 64.13 -11.32 42.85
N ASP A 39 63.91 -12.62 43.06
CA ASP A 39 64.61 -13.69 42.36
C ASP A 39 63.87 -14.00 41.06
N TYR A 40 64.48 -13.66 39.92
CA TYR A 40 63.89 -13.82 38.60
C TYR A 40 63.62 -15.28 38.21
N SER A 41 64.36 -16.24 38.78
CA SER A 41 64.15 -17.66 38.48
C SER A 41 62.87 -18.20 39.13
N VAL A 42 62.66 -17.88 40.41
CA VAL A 42 61.48 -18.30 41.18
C VAL A 42 60.25 -17.51 40.73
N THR A 43 60.38 -16.20 40.53
CA THR A 43 59.26 -15.38 40.06
C THR A 43 58.83 -15.71 38.62
N GLY A 44 59.73 -16.22 37.78
CA GLY A 44 59.39 -16.78 36.46
C GLY A 44 58.40 -17.95 36.55
N GLN A 45 58.67 -18.91 37.45
CA GLN A 45 57.77 -20.07 37.67
C GLN A 45 56.40 -19.66 38.23
N PHE A 46 56.36 -18.62 39.07
CA PHE A 46 55.11 -17.98 39.51
C PHE A 46 54.32 -17.41 38.32
N GLY A 47 55.02 -16.71 37.42
CA GLY A 47 54.45 -16.19 36.18
C GLY A 47 53.88 -17.29 35.29
N ASP A 48 54.54 -18.43 35.18
CA ASP A 48 54.08 -19.57 34.37
C ASP A 48 52.76 -20.16 34.89
N PHE A 49 52.60 -20.31 36.22
CA PHE A 49 51.34 -20.78 36.80
C PHE A 49 50.21 -19.76 36.59
N VAL A 50 50.46 -18.47 36.87
CA VAL A 50 49.46 -17.42 36.71
C VAL A 50 49.08 -17.27 35.23
N GLY A 51 50.04 -17.23 34.32
CA GLY A 51 49.78 -17.14 32.88
C GLY A 51 49.10 -18.38 32.32
N GLY A 52 49.58 -19.58 32.69
CA GLY A 52 49.07 -20.85 32.18
C GLY A 52 47.69 -21.20 32.73
N VAL A 53 47.48 -21.11 34.05
CA VAL A 53 46.22 -21.54 34.68
C VAL A 53 45.23 -20.38 34.75
N VAL A 54 45.57 -19.29 35.45
CA VAL A 54 44.67 -18.14 35.64
C VAL A 54 44.42 -17.43 34.30
N GLY A 55 45.47 -17.27 33.49
CA GLY A 55 45.38 -16.69 32.15
C GLY A 55 44.46 -17.47 31.21
N THR A 56 44.41 -18.81 31.30
CA THR A 56 43.48 -19.63 30.49
C THR A 56 42.02 -19.38 30.85
N PHE A 57 41.68 -19.24 32.15
CA PHE A 57 40.32 -18.87 32.57
C PHE A 57 39.92 -17.48 32.07
N PHE A 58 40.84 -16.50 32.16
CA PHE A 58 40.60 -15.16 31.63
C PHE A 58 40.52 -15.12 30.10
N ALA A 59 41.37 -15.88 29.40
CA ALA A 59 41.33 -16.00 27.95
C ALA A 59 39.99 -16.59 27.49
N LEU A 60 39.55 -17.71 28.09
CA LEU A 60 38.27 -18.33 27.76
C LEU A 60 37.09 -17.39 28.06
N SER A 61 37.11 -16.70 29.20
CA SER A 61 36.12 -15.68 29.52
C SER A 61 36.09 -14.57 28.48
N GLY A 62 37.26 -14.03 28.12
CA GLY A 62 37.43 -13.00 27.09
C GLY A 62 36.90 -13.45 25.73
N THR A 63 37.22 -14.68 25.31
CA THR A 63 36.70 -15.26 24.06
C THR A 63 35.18 -15.32 24.06
N LEU A 64 34.54 -15.74 25.16
CA LEU A 64 33.08 -15.77 25.27
C LEU A 64 32.46 -14.37 25.20
N LEU A 65 33.09 -13.37 25.83
CA LEU A 65 32.63 -11.98 25.77
C LEU A 65 32.77 -11.39 24.35
N ILE A 66 33.88 -11.65 23.68
CA ILE A 66 34.09 -11.24 22.28
C ILE A 66 33.04 -11.90 21.37
N PHE A 67 32.78 -13.20 21.55
CA PHE A 67 31.75 -13.92 20.82
C PHE A 67 30.35 -13.32 21.04
N LEU A 68 30.01 -12.95 22.27
CA LEU A 68 28.77 -12.22 22.57
C LEU A 68 28.70 -10.87 21.86
N SER A 69 29.78 -10.11 21.86
CA SER A 69 29.87 -8.84 21.15
C SER A 69 29.65 -9.02 19.65
N PHE A 70 30.22 -10.06 19.03
CA PHE A 70 29.98 -10.38 17.62
C PHE A 70 28.51 -10.69 17.32
N ILE A 71 27.82 -11.45 18.18
CA ILE A 71 26.38 -11.72 18.02
C ILE A 71 25.57 -10.43 18.14
N GLN A 72 25.89 -9.58 19.11
CA GLN A 72 25.22 -8.29 19.27
C GLN A 72 25.44 -7.39 18.05
N GLN A 73 26.68 -7.28 17.59
CA GLN A 73 27.03 -6.52 16.40
C GLN A 73 26.34 -7.05 15.14
N SER A 74 26.22 -8.37 14.97
CA SER A 74 25.49 -8.96 13.84
C SER A 74 24.02 -8.54 13.83
N ASN A 75 23.37 -8.52 14.99
CA ASN A 75 21.97 -8.09 15.11
C ASN A 75 21.81 -6.57 14.86
N GLU A 76 22.73 -5.75 15.37
CA GLU A 76 22.76 -4.31 15.10
C GLU A 76 22.97 -4.04 13.60
N ASN A 77 23.91 -4.74 12.96
CA ASN A 77 24.16 -4.64 11.53
C ASN A 77 22.93 -5.01 10.68
N LYS A 78 22.20 -6.07 11.04
CA LYS A 78 20.94 -6.42 10.39
C LYS A 78 19.91 -5.31 10.51
N ARG A 79 19.78 -4.72 11.71
CA ARG A 79 18.87 -3.61 11.95
C ARG A 79 19.25 -2.37 11.13
N ILE A 80 20.53 -2.01 11.10
CA ILE A 80 21.05 -0.90 10.29
C ILE A 80 20.81 -1.14 8.79
N SER A 81 21.05 -2.36 8.31
CA SER A 81 20.79 -2.73 6.90
C SER A 81 19.29 -2.64 6.55
N PHE A 82 18.42 -3.10 7.46
CA PHE A 82 16.99 -2.95 7.33
C PHE A 82 16.59 -1.46 7.30
N GLU A 83 17.08 -0.65 8.25
CA GLU A 83 16.75 0.77 8.36
C GLU A 83 17.22 1.55 7.13
N SER A 84 18.41 1.27 6.62
CA SER A 84 18.91 1.84 5.37
C SER A 84 17.97 1.55 4.20
N SER A 85 17.58 0.29 4.01
CA SER A 85 16.61 -0.11 2.97
C SER A 85 15.23 0.53 3.19
N PHE A 86 14.81 0.65 4.45
CA PHE A 86 13.53 1.25 4.83
C PHE A 86 13.48 2.75 4.51
N PHE A 87 14.51 3.51 4.89
CA PHE A 87 14.58 4.94 4.61
C PHE A 87 14.72 5.22 3.11
N GLU A 88 15.40 4.33 2.37
CA GLU A 88 15.44 4.40 0.91
C GLU A 88 14.05 4.24 0.30
N MET A 89 13.22 3.33 0.80
CA MET A 89 11.83 3.21 0.35
C MET A 89 10.97 4.42 0.69
N ILE A 90 11.19 5.07 1.84
CA ILE A 90 10.56 6.36 2.16
C ILE A 90 10.99 7.42 1.14
N ARG A 91 12.28 7.47 0.81
CA ARG A 91 12.84 8.40 -0.18
C ARG A 91 12.20 8.16 -1.54
N LEU A 92 12.17 6.93 -2.03
CA LEU A 92 11.50 6.55 -3.28
C LEU A 92 10.03 6.94 -3.27
N HIS A 93 9.30 6.73 -2.16
CA HIS A 93 7.92 7.17 -2.06
C HIS A 93 7.77 8.69 -2.22
N ARG A 94 8.62 9.48 -1.54
CA ARG A 94 8.64 10.95 -1.69
C ARG A 94 9.01 11.37 -3.11
N GLU A 95 9.97 10.69 -3.74
CA GLU A 95 10.37 10.93 -5.13
C GLU A 95 9.20 10.68 -6.08
N ASN A 96 8.51 9.53 -5.98
CA ASN A 96 7.33 9.22 -6.79
C ASN A 96 6.27 10.33 -6.69
N ILE A 97 6.04 10.89 -5.49
CA ILE A 97 5.12 12.01 -5.30
C ILE A 97 5.68 13.28 -5.92
N SER A 98 6.95 13.60 -5.70
CA SER A 98 7.60 14.82 -6.17
C SER A 98 7.73 14.91 -7.69
N GLU A 99 7.69 13.77 -8.38
CA GLU A 99 7.74 13.68 -9.85
C GLU A 99 6.35 13.82 -10.50
N LEU A 100 5.26 13.77 -9.71
CA LEU A 100 3.91 13.86 -10.29
C LEU A 100 3.68 15.23 -10.92
N ARG A 101 3.38 15.20 -12.22
CA ARG A 101 2.98 16.37 -13.02
C ARG A 101 1.70 16.06 -13.78
N TYR A 102 0.77 17.01 -13.81
CA TYR A 102 -0.45 16.90 -14.58
C TYR A 102 -0.95 18.27 -15.04
N ASN A 103 -1.17 18.41 -16.34
CA ASN A 103 -1.61 19.66 -16.94
C ASN A 103 -3.08 19.53 -17.36
N LYS A 104 -3.92 20.48 -16.92
CA LYS A 104 -5.34 20.53 -17.25
C LYS A 104 -5.67 21.86 -17.88
N TYR A 105 -6.24 21.82 -19.07
CA TYR A 105 -6.69 23.04 -19.73
C TYR A 105 -8.08 23.43 -19.26
N LYS A 106 -8.22 24.67 -18.78
CA LYS A 106 -9.44 25.21 -18.20
C LYS A 106 -9.55 26.69 -18.57
N SER A 107 -10.71 27.09 -19.10
CA SER A 107 -11.02 28.49 -19.42
C SER A 107 -9.96 29.22 -20.25
N GLY A 108 -9.38 28.56 -21.26
CA GLY A 108 -8.39 29.19 -22.13
C GLY A 108 -6.94 29.12 -21.63
N LYS A 109 -6.70 28.65 -20.39
CA LYS A 109 -5.38 28.55 -19.77
C LYS A 109 -5.05 27.11 -19.38
N THR A 110 -3.76 26.76 -19.46
CA THR A 110 -3.24 25.50 -18.92
C THR A 110 -2.95 25.70 -17.44
N GLU A 111 -3.70 25.04 -16.57
CA GLU A 111 -3.39 24.92 -15.15
C GLU A 111 -2.44 23.72 -14.95
N GLU A 112 -1.28 23.97 -14.36
CA GLU A 112 -0.31 22.92 -14.02
C GLU A 112 -0.50 22.50 -12.55
N TYR A 113 -0.56 21.19 -12.34
CA TYR A 113 -0.68 20.58 -11.02
C TYR A 113 0.58 19.78 -10.73
N HIS A 114 1.12 19.95 -9.52
CA HIS A 114 2.37 19.32 -9.10
C HIS A 114 2.19 18.52 -7.81
N ASN A 115 3.02 17.49 -7.65
CA ASN A 115 3.18 16.74 -6.42
C ASN A 115 1.84 16.18 -5.89
N ARG A 116 1.53 16.43 -4.61
CA ARG A 116 0.30 15.97 -3.95
C ARG A 116 -0.98 16.57 -4.55
N GLN A 117 -0.91 17.69 -5.26
CA GLN A 117 -2.09 18.26 -5.94
C GLN A 117 -2.61 17.31 -7.04
N VAL A 118 -1.70 16.59 -7.70
CA VAL A 118 -2.04 15.60 -8.72
C VAL A 118 -2.84 14.45 -8.11
N ILE A 119 -2.47 13.97 -6.92
CA ILE A 119 -3.22 12.93 -6.19
C ILE A 119 -4.65 13.40 -5.90
N SER A 120 -4.82 14.61 -5.38
CA SER A 120 -6.15 15.18 -5.13
C SER A 120 -6.99 15.28 -6.41
N LEU A 121 -6.37 15.67 -7.52
CA LEU A 121 -7.04 15.78 -8.81
C LEU A 121 -7.48 14.41 -9.34
N ILE A 122 -6.61 13.40 -9.29
CA ILE A 122 -6.95 12.04 -9.71
C ILE A 122 -8.11 11.49 -8.87
N PHE A 123 -8.08 11.75 -7.56
CA PHE A 123 -9.18 11.37 -6.68
C PHE A 123 -10.51 12.02 -7.08
N LYS A 124 -10.51 13.32 -7.41
CA LYS A 124 -11.69 14.01 -7.94
C LYS A 124 -12.18 13.39 -9.26
N GLU A 125 -11.28 13.02 -10.16
CA GLU A 125 -11.64 12.36 -11.42
C GLU A 125 -12.25 10.97 -11.20
N PHE A 126 -11.75 10.21 -10.21
CA PHE A 126 -12.39 8.98 -9.77
C PHE A 126 -13.81 9.23 -9.26
N ILE A 127 -14.03 10.23 -8.38
CA ILE A 127 -15.36 10.55 -7.87
C ILE A 127 -16.33 10.97 -8.99
N GLU A 128 -15.86 11.76 -9.96
CA GLU A 128 -16.65 12.08 -11.14
C GLU A 128 -17.03 10.81 -11.93
N CYS A 129 -16.07 9.89 -12.11
CA CYS A 129 -16.32 8.61 -12.80
C CYS A 129 -17.32 7.75 -12.05
N TYR A 130 -17.13 7.60 -10.73
CA TYR A 130 -18.01 6.87 -9.84
C TYR A 130 -19.45 7.36 -9.91
N ARG A 131 -19.67 8.67 -9.94
CA ARG A 131 -21.01 9.26 -10.10
C ARG A 131 -21.61 8.99 -11.48
N ASP A 132 -20.79 9.06 -12.54
CA ASP A 132 -21.25 8.83 -13.90
C ASP A 132 -21.60 7.35 -14.13
N VAL A 133 -20.81 6.43 -13.60
CA VAL A 133 -21.09 4.99 -13.60
C VAL A 133 -22.32 4.69 -12.76
N LYS A 134 -22.39 5.16 -11.51
CA LYS A 134 -23.54 4.96 -10.62
C LYS A 134 -24.84 5.49 -11.22
N LYS A 135 -24.81 6.61 -11.95
CA LYS A 135 -26.00 7.09 -12.68
C LYS A 135 -26.44 6.08 -13.75
N PHE A 136 -25.51 5.56 -14.55
CA PHE A 136 -25.84 4.64 -15.63
C PHE A 136 -26.32 3.27 -15.11
N SER A 137 -25.81 2.82 -13.96
CA SER A 137 -26.09 1.53 -13.33
C SER A 137 -27.29 1.61 -12.38
N ASN A 138 -28.50 1.44 -12.92
CA ASN A 138 -29.75 1.66 -12.18
C ASN A 138 -30.52 0.40 -11.74
N SER A 139 -30.13 -0.78 -12.21
CA SER A 139 -30.71 -2.05 -11.76
C SER A 139 -30.38 -2.30 -10.29
N ARG A 140 -31.38 -2.80 -9.56
CA ARG A 140 -31.25 -3.32 -8.19
C ARG A 140 -30.79 -4.78 -8.16
N ASN A 141 -30.81 -5.46 -9.31
CA ASN A 141 -30.35 -6.84 -9.41
C ASN A 141 -28.86 -6.89 -9.74
N ILE A 142 -28.08 -7.50 -8.85
CA ILE A 142 -26.63 -7.66 -9.03
C ILE A 142 -26.28 -8.51 -10.26
N ASP A 143 -27.13 -9.47 -10.63
CA ASP A 143 -26.89 -10.41 -11.72
C ASP A 143 -26.91 -9.73 -13.11
N ASP A 144 -27.43 -8.51 -13.20
CA ASP A 144 -27.38 -7.70 -14.41
C ASP A 144 -25.96 -7.16 -14.68
N TYR A 145 -25.13 -7.09 -13.64
CA TYR A 145 -23.79 -6.48 -13.71
C TYR A 145 -22.65 -7.49 -13.70
N ILE A 146 -22.77 -8.55 -12.90
CA ILE A 146 -21.67 -9.45 -12.57
C ILE A 146 -21.95 -10.88 -13.06
N LEU A 147 -20.89 -11.62 -13.39
CA LEU A 147 -21.01 -13.04 -13.72
C LEU A 147 -21.12 -13.91 -12.44
N PRO A 148 -21.87 -15.02 -12.45
CA PRO A 148 -22.12 -15.84 -11.25
C PRO A 148 -20.86 -16.32 -10.54
N LYS A 149 -19.81 -16.68 -11.28
CA LYS A 149 -18.53 -17.13 -10.70
C LYS A 149 -17.86 -16.01 -9.89
N TYR A 150 -17.88 -14.78 -10.40
CA TYR A 150 -17.26 -13.63 -9.74
C TYR A 150 -18.13 -13.12 -8.59
N LYS A 151 -19.47 -13.18 -8.71
CA LYS A 151 -20.40 -12.94 -7.60
C LYS A 151 -20.08 -13.78 -6.37
N ARG A 152 -19.98 -15.11 -6.53
CA ARG A 152 -19.61 -16.04 -5.44
C ARG A 152 -18.26 -15.70 -4.80
N HIS A 153 -17.31 -15.19 -5.59
CA HIS A 153 -16.01 -14.78 -5.08
C HIS A 153 -16.12 -13.52 -4.21
N LEU A 154 -16.88 -12.50 -4.65
CA LEU A 154 -17.12 -11.29 -3.84
C LEU A 154 -17.94 -11.58 -2.59
N GLU A 155 -18.94 -12.45 -2.66
CA GLU A 155 -19.73 -12.87 -1.48
C GLU A 155 -18.84 -13.52 -0.41
N LYS A 156 -17.88 -14.36 -0.81
CA LYS A 156 -16.90 -14.92 0.14
C LYS A 156 -16.05 -13.85 0.84
N ILE A 157 -15.69 -12.79 0.11
CA ILE A 157 -14.93 -11.66 0.67
C ILE A 157 -15.80 -10.88 1.66
N ILE A 158 -17.01 -10.51 1.24
CA ILE A 158 -17.95 -9.72 2.03
C ILE A 158 -18.35 -10.44 3.32
N ASN A 159 -18.67 -11.74 3.25
CA ASN A 159 -19.05 -12.53 4.43
C ASN A 159 -17.94 -12.61 5.49
N LYS A 160 -16.67 -12.41 5.10
CA LYS A 160 -15.54 -12.37 6.03
C LYS A 160 -15.34 -11.00 6.69
N ILE A 161 -15.76 -9.93 6.02
CA ILE A 161 -15.49 -8.55 6.43
C ILE A 161 -16.71 -7.96 7.13
N ASN A 162 -17.80 -7.81 6.38
CA ASN A 162 -19.04 -7.20 6.81
C ASN A 162 -20.14 -7.53 5.78
N PRO A 163 -21.14 -8.36 6.12
CA PRO A 163 -22.26 -8.70 5.23
C PRO A 163 -23.11 -7.51 4.75
N GLU A 164 -23.02 -6.34 5.40
CA GLU A 164 -23.76 -5.12 5.01
C GLU A 164 -23.12 -4.34 3.84
N ILE A 165 -22.02 -4.83 3.28
CA ILE A 165 -21.39 -4.24 2.09
C ILE A 165 -22.29 -4.48 0.87
N ASP A 166 -22.62 -3.40 0.16
CA ASP A 166 -23.36 -3.49 -1.09
C ASP A 166 -22.44 -3.98 -2.23
N LEU A 167 -22.78 -5.16 -2.77
CA LEU A 167 -22.11 -5.75 -3.93
C LEU A 167 -22.18 -4.86 -5.17
N ILE A 168 -23.31 -4.19 -5.40
CA ILE A 168 -23.48 -3.30 -6.56
C ILE A 168 -22.52 -2.13 -6.42
N GLU A 169 -22.41 -1.55 -5.22
CA GLU A 169 -21.46 -0.48 -4.94
C GLU A 169 -20.00 -0.93 -5.16
N MET A 170 -19.62 -2.13 -4.73
CA MET A 170 -18.28 -2.69 -5.02
C MET A 170 -18.00 -2.80 -6.53
N VAL A 171 -18.97 -3.29 -7.30
CA VAL A 171 -18.84 -3.41 -8.77
C VAL A 171 -18.68 -2.02 -9.40
N ILE A 172 -19.48 -1.05 -8.98
CA ILE A 172 -19.39 0.33 -9.48
C ILE A 172 -18.03 0.95 -9.13
N ILE A 173 -17.53 0.74 -7.91
CA ILE A 173 -16.20 1.22 -7.49
C ILE A 173 -15.10 0.58 -8.34
N ASP A 174 -15.10 -0.74 -8.52
CA ASP A 174 -14.07 -1.44 -9.30
C ASP A 174 -14.06 -0.98 -10.76
N ILE A 175 -15.25 -0.81 -11.36
CA ILE A 175 -15.35 -0.33 -12.73
C ILE A 175 -14.83 1.11 -12.85
N SER A 176 -15.28 1.99 -11.95
CA SER A 176 -14.89 3.42 -11.96
C SER A 176 -13.39 3.59 -11.71
N TRP A 177 -12.82 2.79 -10.82
CA TRP A 177 -11.40 2.79 -10.55
C TRP A 177 -10.60 2.25 -11.74
N SER A 178 -11.06 1.16 -12.38
CA SER A 178 -10.44 0.61 -13.59
C SER A 178 -10.40 1.63 -14.72
N ILE A 179 -11.50 2.37 -14.94
CA ILE A 179 -11.58 3.47 -15.93
C ILE A 179 -10.62 4.61 -15.56
N THR A 180 -10.57 5.01 -14.30
CA THR A 180 -9.69 6.11 -13.85
C THR A 180 -8.21 5.72 -13.96
N PHE A 181 -7.89 4.47 -13.65
CA PHE A 181 -6.53 3.96 -13.65
C PHE A 181 -6.01 3.71 -15.07
N TYR A 182 -6.72 2.94 -15.90
CA TYR A 182 -6.25 2.59 -17.24
C TYR A 182 -6.63 3.63 -18.30
N GLY A 183 -7.71 4.38 -18.09
CA GLY A 183 -8.27 5.27 -19.10
C GLY A 183 -9.05 4.53 -20.19
N LEU A 184 -9.66 5.30 -21.09
CA LEU A 184 -10.46 4.80 -22.21
C LEU A 184 -9.85 5.17 -23.56
N SER A 185 -8.52 5.28 -23.59
CA SER A 185 -7.71 5.18 -24.82
C SER A 185 -7.83 3.77 -25.42
N VAL A 186 -7.33 3.57 -26.63
CA VAL A 186 -7.40 2.26 -27.31
C VAL A 186 -6.74 1.17 -26.45
N ASP A 187 -5.55 1.44 -25.94
CA ASP A 187 -4.79 0.50 -25.11
C ASP A 187 -5.46 0.27 -23.74
N GLY A 188 -5.84 1.35 -23.06
CA GLY A 188 -6.50 1.28 -21.75
C GLY A 188 -7.82 0.51 -21.81
N GLU A 189 -8.63 0.76 -22.84
CA GLU A 189 -9.89 0.05 -23.05
C GLU A 189 -9.67 -1.45 -23.31
N SER A 190 -8.64 -1.81 -24.09
CA SER A 190 -8.28 -3.22 -24.33
C SER A 190 -7.95 -3.95 -23.03
N VAL A 191 -7.15 -3.32 -22.16
CA VAL A 191 -6.80 -3.87 -20.83
C VAL A 191 -8.05 -4.03 -19.96
N ILE A 192 -8.91 -3.01 -19.89
CA ILE A 192 -10.17 -3.07 -19.13
C ILE A 192 -11.06 -4.19 -19.65
N ARG A 193 -11.30 -4.28 -20.96
CA ARG A 193 -12.16 -5.31 -21.57
C ARG A 193 -11.66 -6.72 -21.25
N LYS A 194 -10.34 -6.93 -21.34
CA LYS A 194 -9.72 -8.21 -20.99
C LYS A 194 -9.88 -8.54 -19.49
N ALA A 195 -9.72 -7.55 -18.61
CA ALA A 195 -9.90 -7.72 -17.17
C ALA A 195 -11.37 -7.99 -16.77
N PHE A 196 -12.32 -7.43 -17.52
CA PHE A 196 -13.76 -7.52 -17.24
C PHE A 196 -14.41 -8.78 -17.80
N LEU A 197 -13.83 -9.38 -18.84
CA LEU A 197 -14.40 -10.52 -19.58
C LEU A 197 -14.89 -11.68 -18.67
N LYS A 198 -14.16 -11.97 -17.59
CA LYS A 198 -14.48 -13.06 -16.64
C LYS A 198 -15.22 -12.59 -15.39
N LYS A 199 -15.53 -11.30 -15.29
CA LYS A 199 -16.07 -10.66 -14.08
C LYS A 199 -17.47 -10.10 -14.29
N TYR A 200 -17.69 -9.40 -15.40
CA TYR A 200 -18.88 -8.58 -15.61
C TYR A 200 -19.66 -8.99 -16.85
N ASN A 201 -20.96 -8.70 -16.86
CA ASN A 201 -21.82 -8.92 -18.01
C ASN A 201 -21.36 -8.06 -19.20
N GLN A 202 -21.07 -8.70 -20.33
CA GLN A 202 -20.52 -8.06 -21.52
C GLN A 202 -21.43 -7.00 -22.14
N HIS A 203 -22.73 -7.28 -22.17
CA HIS A 203 -23.73 -6.37 -22.72
C HIS A 203 -23.83 -5.10 -21.85
N TYR A 204 -23.77 -5.26 -20.52
CA TYR A 204 -23.73 -4.14 -19.59
C TYR A 204 -22.44 -3.31 -19.71
N TYR A 205 -21.26 -3.91 -19.46
CA TYR A 205 -20.03 -3.11 -19.36
C TYR A 205 -19.66 -2.49 -20.72
N SER A 206 -19.99 -3.12 -21.84
CA SER A 206 -19.66 -2.54 -23.15
C SER A 206 -20.44 -1.26 -23.45
N ARG A 207 -21.73 -1.19 -23.08
CA ARG A 207 -22.56 0.01 -23.20
C ARG A 207 -22.11 1.07 -22.20
N LEU A 208 -21.81 0.68 -20.97
CA LEU A 208 -21.29 1.59 -19.95
C LEU A 208 -19.96 2.23 -20.39
N LEU A 209 -18.98 1.43 -20.86
CA LEU A 209 -17.71 1.97 -21.35
C LEU A 209 -17.91 2.90 -22.53
N PHE A 210 -18.85 2.60 -23.44
CA PHE A 210 -19.21 3.48 -24.53
C PHE A 210 -19.80 4.80 -24.03
N TYR A 211 -20.76 4.75 -23.10
CA TYR A 211 -21.32 5.94 -22.46
C TYR A 211 -20.24 6.81 -21.81
N ILE A 212 -19.36 6.25 -20.99
CA ILE A 212 -18.29 7.01 -20.33
C ILE A 212 -17.29 7.59 -21.35
N LYS A 213 -17.04 6.88 -22.46
CA LYS A 213 -16.21 7.40 -23.58
C LYS A 213 -16.78 8.66 -24.21
N LEU A 214 -18.11 8.87 -24.15
CA LEU A 214 -18.77 10.06 -24.69
C LEU A 214 -18.42 11.34 -23.92
N LYS A 215 -17.83 11.23 -22.72
CA LYS A 215 -17.40 12.38 -21.91
C LYS A 215 -16.14 13.03 -22.51
N PRO A 216 -16.24 14.27 -23.03
CA PRO A 216 -15.09 14.97 -23.60
C PRO A 216 -14.26 15.64 -22.51
N LYS A 217 -13.01 15.99 -22.83
CA LYS A 217 -12.28 16.99 -22.05
C LYS A 217 -13.06 18.31 -22.01
N LYS A 218 -12.98 19.02 -20.88
CA LYS A 218 -13.67 20.30 -20.65
C LYS A 218 -13.22 21.42 -21.60
N THR A 219 -12.13 21.22 -22.33
CA THR A 219 -11.63 22.11 -23.38
C THR A 219 -12.61 22.26 -24.54
N ASN A 220 -13.35 21.19 -24.87
CA ASN A 220 -14.34 21.23 -25.94
C ASN A 220 -15.70 21.63 -25.37
N VAL A 221 -15.93 22.95 -25.23
CA VAL A 221 -17.13 23.52 -24.58
C VAL A 221 -18.42 22.99 -25.22
N ARG A 222 -18.51 22.99 -26.55
CA ARG A 222 -19.72 22.54 -27.27
C ARG A 222 -20.06 21.08 -26.95
N ARG A 223 -19.07 20.17 -27.02
CA ARG A 223 -19.33 18.76 -26.67
C ARG A 223 -19.53 18.55 -25.18
N HIS A 224 -18.88 19.34 -24.35
CA HIS A 224 -19.08 19.27 -22.91
C HIS A 224 -20.54 19.60 -22.56
N ASN A 225 -21.13 20.59 -23.22
CA ASN A 225 -22.56 20.90 -23.10
C ASN A 225 -23.43 19.72 -23.58
N ASN A 226 -23.11 19.11 -24.74
CA ASN A 226 -23.81 17.92 -25.21
C ASN A 226 -23.73 16.76 -24.21
N TRP A 227 -22.56 16.56 -23.58
CA TRP A 227 -22.38 15.56 -22.53
C TRP A 227 -23.22 15.89 -21.29
N ILE A 228 -23.29 17.15 -20.85
CA ILE A 228 -24.12 17.56 -19.72
C ILE A 228 -25.60 17.28 -20.01
N LEU A 229 -26.08 17.59 -21.22
CA LEU A 229 -27.45 17.29 -21.65
C LEU A 229 -27.71 15.79 -21.67
N LEU A 230 -26.83 15.00 -22.30
CA LEU A 230 -26.91 13.54 -22.34
C LEU A 230 -26.92 12.93 -20.94
N ARG A 231 -25.96 13.33 -20.10
CA ARG A 231 -25.87 12.93 -18.69
C ARG A 231 -27.07 13.42 -17.89
N GLY A 232 -27.78 14.46 -18.31
CA GLY A 232 -28.97 15.00 -17.65
C GLY A 232 -30.22 14.15 -17.87
N LEU A 233 -30.27 13.36 -18.95
CA LEU A 233 -31.45 12.60 -19.34
C LEU A 233 -31.93 11.61 -18.26
N PRO A 234 -33.25 11.35 -18.18
CA PRO A 234 -33.79 10.27 -17.39
C PRO A 234 -33.39 8.92 -17.99
N LEU A 235 -33.34 7.87 -17.17
CA LEU A 235 -32.72 6.60 -17.53
C LEU A 235 -33.47 5.85 -18.64
N ASN A 236 -34.80 5.97 -18.66
CA ASN A 236 -35.67 5.45 -19.71
C ASN A 236 -35.39 6.05 -21.10
N GLU A 237 -34.82 7.26 -21.17
CA GLU A 237 -34.40 7.89 -22.43
C GLU A 237 -32.91 7.67 -22.70
N LEU A 238 -32.08 7.69 -21.65
CA LEU A 238 -30.63 7.54 -21.76
C LEU A 238 -30.26 6.14 -22.27
N HIS A 239 -30.83 5.08 -21.70
CA HIS A 239 -30.43 3.70 -22.05
C HIS A 239 -30.74 3.34 -23.50
N PRO A 240 -31.95 3.58 -24.04
CA PRO A 240 -32.23 3.34 -25.46
C PRO A 240 -31.33 4.16 -26.38
N LEU A 241 -31.08 5.44 -26.06
CA LEU A 241 -30.20 6.30 -26.85
C LEU A 241 -28.76 5.78 -26.88
N ILE A 242 -28.22 5.33 -25.74
CA ILE A 242 -26.89 4.74 -25.69
C ILE A 242 -26.83 3.40 -26.43
N GLU A 243 -27.89 2.60 -26.37
CA GLU A 243 -27.98 1.35 -27.11
C GLU A 243 -28.01 1.57 -28.62
N GLU A 244 -28.82 2.52 -29.09
CA GLU A 244 -28.88 2.98 -30.48
C GLU A 244 -27.48 3.40 -30.98
N LEU A 245 -26.82 4.30 -30.24
CA LEU A 245 -25.47 4.78 -30.57
C LEU A 245 -24.41 3.67 -30.50
N TYR A 246 -24.53 2.77 -29.54
CA TYR A 246 -23.62 1.64 -29.40
C TYR A 246 -23.78 0.67 -30.58
N ASN A 247 -24.99 0.41 -31.03
CA ASN A 247 -25.23 -0.45 -32.20
C ASN A 247 -24.63 0.16 -33.47
N ASN A 248 -24.69 1.49 -33.62
CA ASN A 248 -24.08 2.22 -34.73
C ASN A 248 -22.54 2.45 -34.60
N ARG A 249 -21.90 1.95 -33.53
CA ARG A 249 -20.46 2.25 -33.25
C ARG A 249 -19.48 1.86 -34.36
N LYS A 250 -19.83 0.89 -35.21
CA LYS A 250 -18.98 0.44 -36.32
C LYS A 250 -18.99 1.41 -37.50
N ASN A 251 -20.13 2.06 -37.75
CA ASN A 251 -20.34 2.97 -38.87
C ASN A 251 -20.92 4.32 -38.37
N PRO A 252 -20.22 5.06 -37.49
CA PRO A 252 -20.80 6.21 -36.78
C PRO A 252 -21.21 7.39 -37.67
N ARG A 253 -20.75 7.42 -38.94
CA ARG A 253 -21.15 8.42 -39.94
C ARG A 253 -22.48 8.11 -40.60
N ASP A 254 -22.90 6.84 -40.57
CA ASP A 254 -24.22 6.45 -41.04
C ASP A 254 -25.25 6.94 -40.02
N THR A 255 -26.18 7.75 -40.51
CA THR A 255 -27.25 8.37 -39.69
C THR A 255 -28.62 7.81 -40.02
N ILE A 256 -28.70 6.89 -40.96
CA ILE A 256 -29.96 6.27 -41.40
C ILE A 256 -30.53 5.47 -40.22
N GLY A 257 -31.79 5.75 -39.88
CA GLY A 257 -32.50 5.08 -38.79
C GLY A 257 -32.13 5.58 -37.38
N LEU A 258 -31.25 6.57 -37.24
CA LEU A 258 -30.96 7.18 -35.95
C LEU A 258 -32.02 8.22 -35.56
N SER A 259 -32.28 8.32 -34.26
CA SER A 259 -33.10 9.37 -33.67
C SER A 259 -32.44 10.75 -33.87
N GLY A 260 -33.26 11.80 -34.01
CA GLY A 260 -32.74 13.17 -34.20
C GLY A 260 -31.79 13.60 -33.06
N ARG A 261 -32.02 13.10 -31.84
CA ARG A 261 -31.12 13.31 -30.69
C ARG A 261 -29.78 12.60 -30.89
N ALA A 262 -29.75 11.35 -31.33
CA ALA A 262 -28.51 10.63 -31.62
C ALA A 262 -27.65 11.35 -32.68
N ILE A 263 -28.29 11.83 -33.75
CA ILE A 263 -27.63 12.60 -34.81
C ILE A 263 -27.02 13.89 -34.25
N SER A 264 -27.76 14.61 -33.37
CA SER A 264 -27.32 15.88 -32.79
C SER A 264 -26.04 15.78 -31.95
N LEU A 265 -25.74 14.60 -31.39
CA LEU A 265 -24.55 14.36 -30.57
C LEU A 265 -23.26 14.28 -31.41
N LYS A 266 -23.37 14.07 -32.73
CA LYS A 266 -22.25 14.01 -33.69
C LYS A 266 -21.10 13.13 -33.20
N VAL A 267 -21.42 11.92 -32.76
CA VAL A 267 -20.46 10.97 -32.16
C VAL A 267 -19.31 10.60 -33.12
N TYR A 268 -19.53 10.67 -34.43
CA TYR A 268 -18.52 10.41 -35.47
C TYR A 268 -17.33 11.38 -35.46
N LEU A 269 -17.49 12.57 -34.92
CA LEU A 269 -16.39 13.54 -34.86
C LEU A 269 -15.37 13.09 -33.81
N THR A 270 -14.07 13.14 -34.11
CA THR A 270 -13.00 12.82 -33.15
C THR A 270 -12.78 13.92 -32.11
N TYR A 271 -12.39 13.55 -30.89
CA TYR A 271 -12.11 14.47 -29.79
C TYR A 271 -11.28 13.79 -28.70
N GLU A 272 -10.69 14.60 -27.84
CA GLU A 272 -10.00 14.12 -26.66
C GLU A 272 -10.98 13.69 -25.57
N LYS A 273 -10.92 12.40 -25.22
CA LYS A 273 -11.71 11.81 -24.13
C LYS A 273 -11.25 12.34 -22.77
N TYR A 274 -12.19 12.42 -21.83
CA TYR A 274 -11.89 12.89 -20.47
C TYR A 274 -10.94 11.95 -19.71
N TYR A 275 -11.22 10.64 -19.75
CA TYR A 275 -10.45 9.63 -19.02
C TYR A 275 -9.25 9.14 -19.84
N GLY A 276 -8.12 9.83 -19.70
CA GLY A 276 -6.84 9.45 -20.33
C GLY A 276 -6.08 8.34 -19.58
N GLY A 277 -6.47 8.03 -18.36
CA GLY A 277 -5.80 7.04 -17.51
C GLY A 277 -4.65 7.63 -16.71
N HIS A 278 -4.39 7.01 -15.55
CA HIS A 278 -3.36 7.41 -14.59
C HIS A 278 -2.39 6.27 -14.25
N GLN A 279 -2.40 5.16 -15.00
CA GLN A 279 -1.53 4.01 -14.77
C GLN A 279 -0.05 4.40 -14.72
N PHE A 280 0.41 5.29 -15.61
CA PHE A 280 1.80 5.75 -15.60
C PHE A 280 2.18 6.44 -14.28
N ARG A 281 1.27 7.26 -13.73
CA ARG A 281 1.48 8.00 -12.47
C ARG A 281 1.31 7.11 -11.24
N LEU A 282 0.22 6.35 -11.20
CA LEU A 282 -0.19 5.58 -10.02
C LEU A 282 0.40 4.18 -9.96
N GLY A 283 0.84 3.62 -11.09
CA GLY A 283 1.34 2.26 -11.17
C GLY A 283 2.63 2.07 -10.37
N HIS A 284 3.62 2.95 -10.55
CA HIS A 284 4.85 2.94 -9.77
C HIS A 284 4.58 3.29 -8.31
N TYR A 285 3.78 4.33 -8.07
CA TYR A 285 3.37 4.76 -6.74
C TYR A 285 2.79 3.60 -5.89
N PHE A 286 1.75 2.90 -6.37
CA PHE A 286 1.14 1.81 -5.60
C PHE A 286 2.04 0.59 -5.48
N ARG A 287 2.87 0.31 -6.50
CA ARG A 287 3.82 -0.81 -6.45
C ARG A 287 4.87 -0.58 -5.38
N HIS A 288 5.52 0.58 -5.37
CA HIS A 288 6.51 0.94 -4.36
C HIS A 288 5.87 0.98 -2.97
N LEU A 289 4.71 1.62 -2.82
CA LEU A 289 4.00 1.68 -1.54
C LEU A 289 3.67 0.28 -0.99
N PHE A 290 3.13 -0.61 -1.84
CA PHE A 290 2.84 -1.99 -1.46
C PHE A 290 4.09 -2.77 -1.07
N GLN A 291 5.18 -2.60 -1.83
CA GLN A 291 6.46 -3.21 -1.53
C GLN A 291 7.02 -2.72 -0.20
N SER A 292 6.91 -1.44 0.13
CA SER A 292 7.39 -0.87 1.40
C SER A 292 6.68 -1.47 2.60
N PHE A 293 5.34 -1.53 2.59
CA PHE A 293 4.60 -2.15 3.67
C PHE A 293 4.83 -3.67 3.73
N THR A 294 4.95 -4.33 2.58
CA THR A 294 5.27 -5.75 2.54
C THR A 294 6.65 -6.03 3.15
N PHE A 295 7.67 -5.23 2.81
CA PHE A 295 9.02 -5.36 3.35
C PHE A 295 9.04 -5.29 4.87
N VAL A 296 8.35 -4.31 5.46
CA VAL A 296 8.20 -4.19 6.91
C VAL A 296 7.45 -5.41 7.47
N ASN A 297 6.34 -5.79 6.85
CA ASN A 297 5.47 -6.86 7.34
C ASN A 297 6.13 -8.24 7.33
N THR A 298 6.91 -8.55 6.29
CA THR A 298 7.54 -9.86 6.10
C THR A 298 8.90 -9.99 6.78
N ASN A 299 9.49 -8.89 7.28
CA ASN A 299 10.77 -8.95 7.98
C ASN A 299 10.66 -9.83 9.23
N ARG A 300 11.58 -10.78 9.40
CA ARG A 300 11.58 -11.75 10.51
C ARG A 300 12.35 -11.27 11.74
N ASP A 301 13.26 -10.32 11.55
CA ASP A 301 14.10 -9.76 12.62
C ASP A 301 13.36 -8.69 13.44
N LEU A 302 12.26 -8.14 12.90
CA LEU A 302 11.40 -7.19 13.61
C LEU A 302 10.31 -7.88 14.43
N ASN A 303 10.15 -7.42 15.67
CA ASN A 303 8.99 -7.76 16.50
C ASN A 303 7.73 -6.96 16.06
N PRO A 304 6.52 -7.34 16.51
CA PRO A 304 5.28 -6.67 16.08
C PRO A 304 5.23 -5.16 16.38
N GLU A 305 5.76 -4.71 17.52
CA GLU A 305 5.80 -3.29 17.89
C GLU A 305 6.70 -2.49 16.96
N GLN A 306 7.89 -3.03 16.64
CA GLN A 306 8.81 -2.43 15.69
C GLN A 306 8.20 -2.36 14.28
N LYS A 307 7.54 -3.44 13.82
CA LYS A 307 6.83 -3.43 12.53
C LYS A 307 5.79 -2.33 12.48
N TYR A 308 4.96 -2.23 13.52
CA TYR A 308 3.97 -1.18 13.62
C TYR A 308 4.59 0.21 13.63
N PHE A 309 5.70 0.41 14.36
CA PHE A 309 6.46 1.67 14.38
C PHE A 309 6.94 2.09 12.98
N TYR A 310 7.65 1.22 12.26
CA TYR A 310 8.15 1.55 10.91
C TYR A 310 7.00 1.73 9.91
N ALA A 311 5.95 0.92 9.98
CA ALA A 311 4.77 1.09 9.13
C ALA A 311 4.04 2.41 9.44
N LYS A 312 3.97 2.83 10.71
CA LYS A 312 3.42 4.13 11.12
C LYS A 312 4.25 5.28 10.56
N LEU A 313 5.58 5.17 10.54
CA LEU A 313 6.47 6.17 9.92
C LEU A 313 6.22 6.30 8.40
N LEU A 314 6.04 5.18 7.69
CA LEU A 314 5.65 5.19 6.27
C LEU A 314 4.27 5.83 6.09
N ARG A 315 3.28 5.41 6.88
CA ARG A 315 1.91 5.95 6.82
C ARG A 315 1.88 7.45 7.08
N ALA A 316 2.71 7.97 7.98
CA ALA A 316 2.82 9.40 8.27
C ALA A 316 3.27 10.23 7.06
N GLN A 317 3.83 9.61 6.01
CA GLN A 317 4.14 10.29 4.76
C GLN A 317 2.89 10.48 3.86
N LEU A 318 1.85 9.67 4.04
CA LEU A 318 0.65 9.65 3.19
C LEU A 318 -0.30 10.79 3.54
N SER A 319 -0.67 11.60 2.54
CA SER A 319 -1.76 12.57 2.70
C SER A 319 -3.12 11.88 2.78
N THR A 320 -4.14 12.59 3.26
CA THR A 320 -5.52 12.11 3.27
C THR A 320 -6.02 11.69 1.88
N TYR A 321 -5.63 12.41 0.82
CA TYR A 321 -5.98 12.03 -0.56
C TYR A 321 -5.25 10.76 -1.03
N GLU A 322 -4.00 10.56 -0.61
CA GLU A 322 -3.27 9.31 -0.86
C GLU A 322 -3.92 8.13 -0.14
N GLN A 323 -4.33 8.31 1.12
CA GLN A 323 -5.09 7.31 1.86
C GLN A 323 -6.46 7.04 1.21
N SER A 324 -7.12 8.07 0.66
CA SER A 324 -8.39 7.92 -0.06
C SER A 324 -8.23 7.13 -1.35
N LEU A 325 -7.17 7.39 -2.13
CA LEU A 325 -6.84 6.60 -3.31
C LEU A 325 -6.43 5.17 -2.94
N LEU A 326 -5.68 4.99 -1.84
CA LEU A 326 -5.32 3.67 -1.34
C LEU A 326 -6.55 2.86 -0.96
N PHE A 327 -7.52 3.46 -0.26
CA PHE A 327 -8.80 2.84 0.05
C PHE A 327 -9.54 2.37 -1.20
N VAL A 328 -9.72 3.26 -2.19
CA VAL A 328 -10.40 2.90 -3.45
C VAL A 328 -9.65 1.78 -4.19
N ASN A 329 -8.31 1.87 -4.23
CA ASN A 329 -7.48 0.84 -4.82
C ASN A 329 -7.65 -0.51 -4.09
N SER A 330 -7.61 -0.52 -2.76
CA SER A 330 -7.59 -1.72 -1.94
C SER A 330 -8.91 -2.51 -2.00
N ILE A 331 -10.03 -1.83 -2.24
CA ILE A 331 -11.34 -2.47 -2.45
C ILE A 331 -11.64 -2.80 -3.93
N SER A 332 -10.78 -2.38 -4.85
CA SER A 332 -10.84 -2.74 -6.28
C SER A 332 -10.02 -3.98 -6.58
N THR A 333 -10.29 -4.63 -7.71
CA THR A 333 -9.56 -5.79 -8.20
C THR A 333 -8.07 -5.55 -8.40
N LEU A 334 -7.65 -4.29 -8.60
CA LEU A 334 -6.24 -3.92 -8.72
C LEU A 334 -5.48 -3.98 -7.39
N GLY A 335 -6.19 -3.79 -6.27
CA GLY A 335 -5.60 -3.66 -4.94
C GLY A 335 -6.13 -4.63 -3.88
N MET A 336 -7.04 -5.56 -4.20
CA MET A 336 -7.52 -6.57 -3.22
C MET A 336 -6.39 -7.32 -2.49
N LYS A 337 -5.22 -7.44 -3.11
CA LYS A 337 -3.98 -7.98 -2.50
C LYS A 337 -3.48 -7.25 -1.25
N TRP A 338 -3.95 -6.03 -0.98
CA TRP A 338 -3.68 -5.30 0.27
C TRP A 338 -4.32 -5.98 1.49
N GLU A 339 -5.53 -6.56 1.34
CA GLU A 339 -6.26 -7.21 2.44
C GLU A 339 -7.40 -8.13 2.01
N LEU A 340 -8.12 -7.76 0.95
CA LEU A 340 -9.37 -8.41 0.56
C LEU A 340 -9.22 -9.68 -0.28
N ASN A 341 -7.99 -10.13 -0.56
CA ASN A 341 -7.78 -11.35 -1.34
C ASN A 341 -7.97 -12.60 -0.45
N PRO A 342 -8.97 -13.47 -0.72
CA PRO A 342 -9.22 -14.64 0.12
C PRO A 342 -8.08 -15.67 0.12
N GLU A 343 -7.23 -15.68 -0.92
CA GLU A 343 -6.13 -16.63 -1.06
C GLU A 343 -4.85 -16.19 -0.31
N LYS A 344 -4.74 -14.91 0.08
CA LYS A 344 -3.53 -14.36 0.71
C LYS A 344 -3.86 -13.67 2.04
N LYS A 345 -3.20 -14.09 3.12
CA LYS A 345 -3.39 -13.55 4.49
C LYS A 345 -2.66 -12.22 4.77
N ALA A 346 -2.41 -11.38 3.77
CA ALA A 346 -1.81 -10.09 4.03
C ALA A 346 -2.90 -9.12 4.45
N SER A 347 -2.98 -8.74 5.74
CA SER A 347 -3.96 -7.76 6.24
C SER A 347 -3.32 -6.39 6.46
N LEU A 348 -2.69 -5.83 5.42
CA LEU A 348 -1.81 -4.66 5.56
C LEU A 348 -2.58 -3.39 5.94
N ILE A 349 -3.81 -3.21 5.43
CA ILE A 349 -4.59 -1.99 5.67
C ILE A 349 -4.95 -1.89 7.15
N THR A 350 -5.52 -2.96 7.70
CA THR A 350 -5.96 -3.04 9.09
C THR A 350 -4.77 -3.17 10.03
N ALA A 351 -3.78 -4.03 9.75
CA ALA A 351 -2.65 -4.27 10.66
C ALA A 351 -1.82 -3.02 10.97
N TYR A 352 -1.79 -2.05 10.05
CA TYR A 352 -1.02 -0.82 10.19
C TYR A 352 -1.87 0.46 10.14
N ASN A 353 -3.20 0.30 10.19
CA ASN A 353 -4.16 1.40 10.17
C ASN A 353 -3.91 2.38 9.00
N LEU A 354 -3.67 1.86 7.78
CA LEU A 354 -3.14 2.64 6.64
C LEU A 354 -4.03 3.79 6.18
N ILE A 355 -5.32 3.72 6.48
CA ILE A 355 -6.33 4.71 6.12
C ILE A 355 -6.92 5.44 7.34
N LYS A 356 -6.15 5.49 8.45
CA LYS A 356 -6.56 6.09 9.73
C LYS A 356 -7.00 7.56 9.63
N ASN A 357 -6.41 8.34 8.73
CA ASN A 357 -6.63 9.80 8.64
C ASN A 357 -7.78 10.17 7.68
N LEU A 358 -8.59 9.20 7.23
CA LEU A 358 -9.79 9.50 6.46
C LEU A 358 -10.84 10.17 7.37
N PRO A 359 -11.37 11.35 6.97
CA PRO A 359 -12.30 12.10 7.81
C PRO A 359 -13.73 11.57 7.73
N GLY A 360 -14.42 11.57 8.88
CA GLY A 360 -15.85 11.26 8.99
C GLY A 360 -16.16 9.76 8.98
N GLU A 361 -17.21 9.38 8.25
CA GLU A 361 -17.62 7.97 8.05
C GLU A 361 -17.63 7.53 6.59
N HIS A 362 -17.59 8.48 5.66
CA HIS A 362 -17.69 8.22 4.24
C HIS A 362 -16.85 9.20 3.42
N ILE A 363 -16.40 8.74 2.25
CA ILE A 363 -15.75 9.58 1.26
C ILE A 363 -16.66 9.72 0.06
N TYR A 364 -17.26 10.91 -0.09
CA TYR A 364 -18.18 11.23 -1.20
C TYR A 364 -19.32 10.21 -1.40
N GLY A 365 -19.86 9.68 -0.29
CA GLY A 365 -20.95 8.71 -0.27
C GLY A 365 -20.52 7.24 -0.13
N ILE A 366 -19.22 6.93 -0.28
CA ILE A 366 -18.68 5.58 -0.07
C ILE A 366 -18.29 5.41 1.40
N LYS A 367 -18.99 4.53 2.12
CA LYS A 367 -18.76 4.29 3.57
C LYS A 367 -17.54 3.40 3.80
N TYR A 368 -16.35 3.99 3.95
CA TYR A 368 -15.10 3.22 4.08
C TYR A 368 -15.05 2.33 5.33
N LYS A 369 -15.71 2.74 6.43
CA LYS A 369 -15.83 1.92 7.66
C LYS A 369 -16.55 0.59 7.43
N LYS A 370 -17.43 0.48 6.43
CA LYS A 370 -18.06 -0.80 6.09
C LYS A 370 -17.05 -1.82 5.55
N TYR A 371 -16.06 -1.35 4.79
CA TYR A 371 -15.03 -2.18 4.17
C TYR A 371 -13.86 -2.49 5.10
N TYR A 372 -13.53 -1.56 6.00
CA TYR A 372 -12.46 -1.71 6.98
C TYR A 372 -12.95 -1.27 8.36
N PRO A 373 -13.79 -2.10 9.02
CA PRO A 373 -14.36 -1.78 10.33
C PRO A 373 -13.33 -1.81 11.46
N ASN A 374 -12.24 -2.56 11.29
CA ASN A 374 -11.21 -2.80 12.31
C ASN A 374 -10.04 -1.80 12.24
N VAL A 375 -10.14 -0.76 11.42
CA VAL A 375 -9.14 0.31 11.39
C VAL A 375 -9.46 1.32 12.48
N ASP A 376 -8.46 1.70 13.26
CA ASP A 376 -8.60 2.72 14.30
C ASP A 376 -8.56 4.12 13.67
N TYR A 377 -9.72 4.67 13.29
CA TYR A 377 -9.80 6.00 12.66
C TYR A 377 -9.56 7.14 13.65
N GLU A 378 -8.78 8.14 13.24
CA GLU A 378 -8.44 9.32 14.08
C GLU A 378 -9.68 10.17 14.42
N PHE A 379 -10.63 10.28 13.48
CA PHE A 379 -11.87 11.03 13.70
C PHE A 379 -12.68 10.48 14.89
N ASP A 380 -12.66 9.16 15.11
CA ASP A 380 -13.38 8.52 16.22
C ASP A 380 -12.70 8.73 17.57
N GLU A 381 -11.41 9.05 17.58
CA GLU A 381 -10.67 9.45 18.78
C GLU A 381 -11.04 10.89 19.18
N GLN A 382 -11.21 11.78 18.20
CA GLN A 382 -11.58 13.18 18.43
C GLN A 382 -12.98 13.34 19.03
N LEU A 383 -13.91 12.45 18.70
CA LEU A 383 -15.29 12.47 19.22
C LEU A 383 -15.43 11.94 20.66
N LYS A 384 -14.37 11.37 21.25
CA LYS A 384 -14.37 10.83 22.61
C LYS A 384 -14.01 11.87 23.69
N PHE A 385 -13.68 13.08 23.27
CA PHE A 385 -13.42 14.25 24.12
C PHE A 385 -14.52 15.29 23.87
#